data_AF-A0A536PXV6-F1
#
_entry.id   AF-A0A536PXV6-F1
#
_cell.length_a   1.000
_cell.length_b   1.000
_cell.length_c   1.000
_cell.angle_alpha   90.00
_cell.angle_beta   90.00
_cell.angle_gamma   90.00
#
_symmetry.space_group_name_H-M   'P 1'
#
loop_
_entity.id
_entity.type
_entity.pdbx_description
1 polymer ?
#
loop_
_entity_poly.entity_id
_entity_poly.type
_entity_poly.pdbx_seq_one_letter_code
_entity_poly.pdbx_strand_id
1 'polypeptide(L)'
;MTRRGWLLFAAMAVIWGIPYLLIKIAVGELTPVTLVFLRTALGAALLLPIAAARGGLRPLFPYWRWVLAYTVVEVSLPWFLLSDAERGLSSSLTGLLIAAVPLIG
;
A
#
# COMPACT_ATOMS: atom_id res chain seq x y z
N MET A 1 -20.64 14.07 15.40
CA MET A 1 -19.22 13.91 15.05
C MET A 1 -18.35 14.53 16.13
N THR A 2 -17.44 13.79 16.76
CA THR A 2 -16.59 14.28 17.86
C THR A 2 -15.33 14.98 17.33
N ARG A 3 -14.73 15.92 18.09
CA ARG A 3 -13.44 16.56 17.72
C ARG A 3 -12.33 15.53 17.46
N ARG A 4 -12.33 14.44 18.25
CA ARG A 4 -11.42 13.30 18.06
C ARG A 4 -11.64 12.60 16.71
N GLY A 5 -12.89 12.45 16.27
CA GLY A 5 -13.20 11.87 14.97
C GLY A 5 -12.64 12.69 13.81
N TRP A 6 -12.81 14.02 13.85
CA TRP A 6 -12.23 14.92 12.84
C TRP A 6 -10.69 14.90 12.82
N LEU A 7 -10.04 14.82 13.99
CA LEU A 7 -8.58 14.70 14.07
C LEU A 7 -8.09 13.38 13.47
N LEU A 8 -8.73 12.26 13.80
CA LEU A 8 -8.37 10.96 13.24
C LEU A 8 -8.63 10.91 11.73
N PHE A 9 -9.71 11.52 11.26
CA PHE A 9 -10.01 11.62 9.83
C PHE A 9 -8.96 12.45 9.09
N ALA A 10 -8.60 13.62 9.61
CA ALA A 10 -7.55 14.46 9.03
C ALA A 10 -6.19 13.73 9.02
N ALA A 11 -5.83 13.07 10.13
CA ALA A 11 -4.62 12.27 10.19
C ALA A 11 -4.61 11.14 9.16
N MET A 12 -5.73 10.41 9.03
CA MET A 12 -5.87 9.35 8.03
C MET A 12 -5.72 9.90 6.61
N ALA A 13 -6.39 11.01 6.29
CA ALA A 13 -6.32 11.65 4.98
C ALA A 13 -4.89 12.11 4.64
N VAL A 14 -4.17 12.69 5.60
CA VAL A 14 -2.78 13.15 5.38
C VAL A 14 -1.82 11.97 5.22
N ILE A 15 -1.90 10.99 6.13
CA ILE A 15 -1.02 9.81 6.13
C ILE A 15 -1.21 8.99 4.84
N TRP A 16 -2.45 8.85 4.36
CA TRP A 16 -2.73 8.14 3.12
C TRP A 16 -2.58 8.98 1.86
N GLY A 17 -2.82 10.29 1.92
CA GLY A 17 -2.76 11.19 0.77
C GLY A 17 -1.33 11.57 0.34
N ILE A 18 -0.44 11.86 1.30
CA ILE A 18 0.95 12.24 1.02
C ILE A 18 1.68 11.21 0.15
N PRO A 19 1.59 9.89 0.41
CA PRO A 19 2.21 8.87 -0.42
C PRO A 19 1.85 9.00 -1.91
N TYR A 20 0.59 9.26 -2.27
CA TYR A 20 0.19 9.40 -3.68
C TYR A 20 0.81 10.62 -4.36
N LEU A 21 0.94 11.73 -3.62
CA LEU A 21 1.67 12.91 -4.12
C LEU A 21 3.15 12.57 -4.37
N LEU A 22 3.78 11.86 -3.44
CA LEU A 22 5.19 11.48 -3.53
C LEU A 22 5.45 10.40 -4.58
N ILE A 23 4.53 9.46 -4.81
CA ILE A 23 4.63 8.45 -5.87
C ILE A 23 4.71 9.14 -7.23
N LYS A 24 3.89 10.15 -7.49
CA LYS A 24 3.97 10.93 -8.74
C LYS A 24 5.35 11.54 -8.99
N ILE A 25 5.97 12.07 -7.94
CA ILE A 25 7.30 12.68 -8.00
C ILE A 25 8.34 11.59 -8.25
N ALA A 26 8.26 10.49 -7.50
CA ALA A 26 9.23 9.41 -7.58
C ALA A 26 9.12 8.58 -8.87
N VAL A 27 7.94 8.44 -9.49
CA VAL A 27 7.76 7.74 -10.78
C VAL A 27 8.43 8.49 -11.95
N GLY A 28 8.75 9.77 -11.76
CA GLY A 28 9.58 10.51 -12.71
C GLY A 28 11.04 10.02 -12.78
N GLU A 29 11.55 9.44 -11.70
CA GLU A 29 12.96 8.99 -11.60
C GLU A 29 13.11 7.47 -11.41
N LEU A 30 12.11 6.82 -10.81
CA LEU A 30 12.10 5.39 -10.49
C LEU A 30 10.95 4.70 -11.21
N THR A 31 11.16 3.46 -11.65
CA THR A 31 10.03 2.69 -12.16
C THR A 31 9.03 2.39 -11.02
N PRO A 32 7.72 2.36 -11.29
CA PRO A 32 6.69 1.87 -10.39
C PRO A 32 7.04 0.59 -9.64
N VAL A 33 7.64 -0.38 -10.35
CA VAL A 33 8.05 -1.66 -9.77
C VAL A 33 9.13 -1.47 -8.72
N THR A 34 10.14 -0.64 -9.01
CA THR A 34 11.22 -0.32 -8.06
C THR A 34 10.68 0.38 -6.82
N LEU A 35 9.73 1.30 -7.00
CA LEU A 35 9.12 2.04 -5.89
C LEU A 35 8.31 1.13 -4.97
N VAL A 36 7.46 0.27 -5.54
CA VAL A 36 6.70 -0.73 -4.78
C VAL A 36 7.64 -1.71 -4.07
N PHE A 37 8.69 -2.17 -4.76
CA PHE A 37 9.69 -3.06 -4.18
C PHE A 37 10.40 -2.43 -2.99
N LEU A 38 10.91 -1.19 -3.11
CA LEU A 38 11.59 -0.51 -2.00
C LEU A 38 10.68 -0.33 -0.78
N ARG A 39 9.44 0.13 -1.01
CA ARG A 39 8.46 0.33 0.08
C ARG A 39 8.13 -0.97 0.81
N THR A 40 7.91 -2.04 0.06
CA THR A 40 7.58 -3.36 0.63
C THR A 40 8.79 -4.02 1.29
N ALA A 41 9.98 -3.90 0.71
CA ALA A 41 11.23 -4.42 1.27
C ALA A 41 11.59 -3.72 2.59
N LEU A 42 11.46 -2.39 2.68
CA LEU A 42 11.67 -1.66 3.93
C LEU A 42 10.67 -2.07 5.02
N GLY A 43 9.39 -2.20 4.66
CA GLY A 43 8.36 -2.70 5.57
C GLY A 43 8.66 -4.12 6.06
N ALA A 44 9.07 -5.00 5.15
CA ALA A 44 9.45 -6.38 5.47
C ALA A 44 10.70 -6.42 6.37
N ALA A 45 11.75 -5.64 6.06
CA ALA A 45 12.97 -5.58 6.86
C ALA A 45 12.71 -5.14 8.31
N LEU A 46 11.70 -4.28 8.53
CA LEU A 46 11.31 -3.85 9.87
C LEU A 46 10.40 -4.86 10.58
N LEU A 47 9.41 -5.41 9.88
CA LEU A 47 8.38 -6.26 10.49
C LEU A 47 8.80 -7.73 10.62
N LEU A 48 9.60 -8.25 9.70
CA LEU A 48 10.03 -9.65 9.69
C LEU A 48 10.84 -10.02 10.95
N PRO A 49 11.81 -9.22 11.43
CA PRO A 49 12.52 -9.50 12.68
C PRO A 49 11.59 -9.49 13.89
N ILE A 50 10.62 -8.58 13.94
CA ILE A 50 9.65 -8.48 15.03
C ILE A 50 8.73 -9.71 15.02
N ALA A 51 8.24 -10.12 13.85
CA ALA A 51 7.42 -11.31 13.68
C ALA A 51 8.19 -12.59 14.04
N ALA A 52 9.47 -12.67 13.67
CA ALA A 52 10.37 -13.76 14.03
C ALA A 52 10.57 -13.84 15.55
N ALA A 53 10.89 -12.70 16.20
CA ALA A 53 11.10 -12.63 17.64
C ALA A 53 9.84 -13.01 18.45
N ARG A 54 8.65 -12.73 17.92
CA ARG A 54 7.36 -13.11 18.53
C ARG A 54 6.90 -14.53 18.19
N GLY A 55 7.67 -15.30 17.42
CA GLY A 55 7.30 -16.66 17.01
C GLY A 55 6.17 -16.75 15.99
N GLY A 56 5.73 -15.63 15.41
CA GLY A 56 4.59 -15.56 14.49
C GLY A 56 4.84 -16.20 13.12
N LEU A 57 6.10 -16.51 12.79
CA LEU A 57 6.47 -17.12 11.51
C LEU A 57 6.17 -18.62 11.44
N ARG A 58 6.28 -19.36 12.55
CA ARG A 58 6.11 -20.83 12.57
C ARG A 58 4.69 -21.26 12.16
N PRO A 59 3.61 -20.62 12.64
CA PRO A 59 2.24 -20.97 12.22
C PRO A 59 1.92 -20.64 10.76
N LEU A 60 2.70 -19.75 10.12
CA LEU A 60 2.49 -19.34 8.72
C LEU A 60 3.09 -20.33 7.73
N PHE A 61 4.09 -21.12 8.14
CA PHE A 61 4.79 -22.05 7.26
C PHE A 61 3.87 -23.04 6.54
N PRO A 62 2.87 -23.69 7.16
CA PRO A 62 1.96 -24.58 6.45
C PRO A 62 1.14 -23.90 5.34
N TYR A 63 0.89 -22.59 5.47
CA TYR A 63 0.03 -21.80 4.58
C TYR A 63 0.80 -20.88 3.65
N TRP A 64 2.13 -20.99 3.57
CA TRP A 64 3.00 -20.06 2.84
C TRP A 64 2.55 -19.83 1.38
N ARG A 65 2.05 -20.88 0.72
CA ARG A 65 1.54 -20.83 -0.67
C ARG A 65 0.30 -19.96 -0.78
N TRP A 66 -0.61 -20.07 0.18
CA TRP A 66 -1.84 -19.28 0.24
C TRP A 66 -1.56 -17.83 0.63
N VAL A 67 -0.64 -17.60 1.56
CA VAL A 67 -0.16 -16.25 1.90
C VAL A 67 0.46 -15.58 0.68
N LEU A 68 1.25 -16.31 -0.10
CA LEU A 68 1.87 -15.80 -1.31
C LEU A 68 0.83 -15.53 -2.41
N ALA A 69 -0.12 -16.45 -2.64
CA ALA A 69 -1.22 -16.25 -3.58
C ALA A 69 -2.08 -15.03 -3.20
N TYR A 70 -2.47 -14.92 -1.93
CA TYR A 70 -3.21 -13.75 -1.42
C TYR A 70 -2.43 -12.46 -1.65
N THR A 71 -1.15 -12.45 -1.31
CA THR A 71 -0.30 -11.27 -1.48
C THR A 71 -0.19 -10.87 -2.95
N VAL A 72 -0.05 -11.83 -3.87
CA VAL A 72 0.04 -11.54 -5.31
C VAL A 72 -1.28 -10.97 -5.84
N VAL A 73 -2.42 -11.60 -5.50
CA VAL A 73 -3.72 -11.27 -6.07
C VAL A 73 -4.32 -10.01 -5.45
N GLU A 74 -4.26 -9.87 -4.12
CA GLU A 74 -4.94 -8.79 -3.39
C GLU A 74 -4.03 -7.57 -3.17
N VAL A 75 -2.71 -7.74 -3.23
CA VAL A 75 -1.76 -6.65 -2.94
C VAL A 75 -0.93 -6.32 -4.17
N SER A 76 -0.07 -7.22 -4.63
CA SER A 76 0.91 -6.88 -5.67
C SER A 76 0.26 -6.48 -6.98
N LEU A 77 -0.76 -7.21 -7.43
CA LEU A 77 -1.41 -6.95 -8.70
C LEU A 77 -2.18 -5.62 -8.70
N PRO A 78 -3.06 -5.30 -7.72
CA PRO A 78 -3.74 -4.00 -7.67
C PRO A 78 -2.77 -2.82 -7.55
N TRP A 79 -1.75 -2.93 -6.69
CA TRP A 79 -0.76 -1.86 -6.53
C TRP A 79 0.08 -1.64 -7.79
N PHE A 80 0.43 -2.71 -8.52
CA PHE A 80 1.10 -2.60 -9.81
C PHE A 80 0.22 -1.90 -10.84
N LEU A 81 -1.04 -2.33 -10.98
CA LEU A 81 -2.01 -1.74 -11.92
C LEU A 81 -2.25 -0.26 -11.61
N LEU A 82 -2.35 0.11 -10.33
CA LEU A 82 -2.51 1.49 -9.89
C LEU A 82 -1.29 2.33 -10.25
N SER A 83 -0.09 1.83 -9.97
CA SER A 83 1.15 2.56 -10.25
C SER A 83 1.42 2.69 -11.76
N ASP A 84 0.95 1.73 -12.56
CA ASP A 84 0.94 1.83 -14.02
C ASP A 84 -0.08 2.85 -14.52
N ALA A 85 -1.30 2.85 -13.96
CA ALA A 85 -2.34 3.80 -14.27
C ALA A 85 -1.92 5.25 -13.97
N GLU A 86 -1.13 5.49 -12.92
CA GLU A 86 -0.57 6.82 -12.61
C GLU A 86 0.42 7.36 -13.66
N ARG A 87 0.93 6.51 -14.56
CA ARG A 87 1.71 7.01 -15.72
C ARG A 87 0.83 7.74 -16.73
N GLY A 88 -0.44 7.33 -16.85
CA GLY A 88 -1.41 7.90 -17.79
C GLY A 88 -2.44 8.84 -17.15
N LEU A 89 -2.62 8.77 -15.83
CA LEU A 89 -3.61 9.53 -15.08
C LEU A 89 -2.95 10.49 -14.09
N SER A 90 -3.61 11.63 -13.84
CA SER A 90 -3.17 12.53 -12.77
C SER A 90 -3.43 11.87 -11.41
N SER A 91 -2.51 12.02 -10.46
CA SER A 91 -2.66 11.45 -9.11
C SER A 91 -3.90 11.93 -8.36
N SER A 92 -4.43 13.11 -8.70
CA SER A 92 -5.71 13.59 -8.17
C SER A 92 -6.88 12.75 -8.66
N LEU A 93 -6.89 12.35 -9.94
CA LEU A 93 -7.92 11.49 -10.52
C LEU A 93 -7.78 10.06 -9.98
N THR A 94 -6.57 9.52 -9.92
CA THR A 94 -6.31 8.20 -9.32
C THR A 94 -6.76 8.16 -7.85
N GLY A 95 -6.43 9.18 -7.05
CA GLY A 95 -6.89 9.29 -5.66
C GLY A 95 -8.41 9.37 -5.52
N LEU A 96 -9.09 10.07 -6.44
CA LEU A 96 -10.56 10.15 -6.47
C LEU A 96 -11.21 8.80 -6.80
N LEU A 97 -10.65 8.06 -7.75
CA LEU A 97 -11.12 6.70 -8.10
C LEU A 97 -10.93 5.72 -6.92
N ILE A 98 -9.80 5.79 -6.22
CA ILE A 98 -9.56 4.97 -5.02
C ILE A 98 -10.54 5.35 -3.91
N ALA A 99 -10.81 6.64 -3.72
CA ALA A 99 -11.77 7.11 -2.72
C ALA A 99 -13.21 6.64 -3.03
N ALA A 100 -13.50 6.26 -4.27
CA ALA A 100 -14.79 5.68 -4.68
C ALA A 100 -14.87 4.15 -4.48
N VAL A 101 -13.76 3.44 -4.21
CA VAL A 101 -13.76 1.99 -3.96
C VAL A 101 -14.79 1.58 -2.89
N PRO A 102 -14.91 2.26 -1.73
CA PRO A 102 -15.89 1.90 -0.69
C PRO A 102 -17.36 1.99 -1.13
N LEU A 103 -17.68 2.67 -2.24
CA LEU A 103 -19.04 2.71 -2.78
C LEU A 103 -19.40 1.42 -3.53
N ILE A 104 -18.39 0.68 -3.99
CA ILE A 104 -18.52 -0.53 -4.79
C ILE A 104 -18.13 -1.77 -3.95
N GLY A 105 -17.35 -1.59 -2.86
CA GLY A 105 -16.98 -2.63 -1.89
C GLY A 105 -16.18 -2.09 -0.71
#